data_AF-A0A975VIL6-F1
#
_entry.id   AF-A0A975VIL6-F1
#
_cell.length_a   1.000
_cell.length_b   1.000
_cell.length_c   1.000
_cell.angle_alpha   90.00
_cell.angle_beta   90.00
_cell.angle_gamma   90.00
#
_symmetry.space_group_name_H-M   'P 1'
#
loop_
_entity.id
_entity.type
_entity.pdbx_description
1 polymer ?
#
loop_
_entity_poly.entity_id
_entity_poly.type
_entity_poly.pdbx_seq_one_letter_code
_entity_poly.pdbx_strand_id
1 'polypeptide(L)'
;MTQPIDASLRRSLRLGAGLLLASAPPLSVRAQKKDDPGATDTEIRLGNLMPYSGPASAYGTLGKAMAAYFDKANAAGGINGRKGYSMAATMVQVLRRVGDNLTRENVMKQAASLSFAPPMLYPGIEVKTSADDFSPIAKKVLQRFNGKSYEAIGAAISG
;
A
#
# COMPACT_ATOMS: atom_id res chain seq x y z
N MET A 1 49.24 54.23 2.66
CA MET A 1 50.26 53.59 3.51
C MET A 1 49.80 52.18 3.87
N THR A 2 50.55 51.18 3.39
CA THR A 2 50.84 49.85 4.01
C THR A 2 49.70 48.91 4.45
N GLN A 3 49.51 47.82 3.69
CA GLN A 3 49.26 46.44 4.19
C GLN A 3 50.53 45.95 4.96
N PRO A 4 50.62 44.81 5.72
CA PRO A 4 49.87 43.54 5.57
C PRO A 4 49.68 42.59 6.83
N ILE A 5 48.94 41.49 6.61
CA ILE A 5 49.16 40.05 6.95
C ILE A 5 49.91 39.62 8.25
N ASP A 6 49.33 38.69 9.03
CA ASP A 6 50.01 37.39 9.27
C ASP A 6 49.06 36.19 9.44
N ALA A 7 49.40 35.13 8.71
CA ALA A 7 48.78 33.83 8.63
C ALA A 7 49.85 32.77 8.94
N SER A 8 50.21 32.61 10.20
CA SER A 8 50.88 31.42 10.72
C SER A 8 50.79 31.50 12.24
N LEU A 9 50.24 30.52 12.94
CA LEU A 9 51.03 29.36 13.28
C LEU A 9 50.08 28.24 13.73
N ARG A 10 49.96 27.27 12.84
CA ARG A 10 49.46 25.92 13.09
C ARG A 10 50.24 25.27 14.23
N ARG A 11 49.58 24.33 14.91
CA ARG A 11 50.12 23.25 15.77
C ARG A 11 50.48 23.61 17.22
N SER A 12 49.64 23.13 18.12
CA SER A 12 49.89 22.45 19.42
C SER A 12 48.65 22.68 20.28
N LEU A 13 47.98 21.71 20.89
CA LEU A 13 48.50 20.74 21.82
C LEU A 13 47.42 19.66 22.05
N ARG A 14 47.79 18.39 21.96
CA ARG A 14 47.02 17.26 22.52
C ARG A 14 47.23 17.29 24.04
N LEU A 15 46.18 17.10 24.86
CA LEU A 15 46.18 16.26 26.08
C LEU A 15 44.85 16.34 26.85
N GLY A 16 44.38 15.20 27.37
CA GLY A 16 43.36 15.10 28.44
C GLY A 16 42.06 14.41 28.00
N ALA A 17 41.92 13.08 28.10
CA ALA A 17 41.55 12.29 29.28
C ALA A 17 40.03 12.09 29.42
N GLY A 18 39.59 10.83 29.55
CA GLY A 18 38.25 10.49 30.06
C GLY A 18 37.49 9.42 29.27
N LEU A 19 37.85 8.15 29.45
CA LEU A 19 37.00 7.02 29.13
C LEU A 19 35.85 6.98 30.16
N LEU A 20 34.63 7.32 29.73
CA LEU A 20 33.40 7.06 30.47
C LEU A 20 32.47 6.24 29.56
N LEU A 21 32.38 4.94 29.84
CA LEU A 21 31.30 4.09 29.32
C LEU A 21 29.98 4.56 29.96
N ALA A 22 29.21 5.36 29.22
CA ALA A 22 27.81 5.61 29.53
C ALA A 22 26.95 4.55 28.82
N SER A 23 26.32 3.68 29.60
CA SER A 23 25.27 2.78 29.14
C SER A 23 24.10 3.59 28.57
N ALA A 24 24.01 3.70 27.24
CA ALA A 24 22.83 4.22 26.59
C ALA A 24 21.72 3.15 26.67
N PRO A 25 20.52 3.45 27.19
CA PRO A 25 19.38 2.58 26.95
C PRO A 25 19.18 2.48 25.44
N PRO A 26 18.79 1.32 24.87
CA PRO A 26 18.49 1.25 23.46
C PRO A 26 17.37 2.25 23.18
N LEU A 27 17.70 3.30 22.44
CA LEU A 27 16.72 4.11 21.73
C LEU A 27 15.94 3.13 20.87
N SER A 28 14.78 2.74 21.37
CA SER A 28 13.78 2.10 20.55
C SER A 28 13.44 3.12 19.48
N VAL A 29 14.04 2.96 18.29
CA VAL A 29 13.54 3.60 17.08
C VAL A 29 12.19 2.96 16.83
N ARG A 30 11.16 3.52 17.47
CA ARG A 30 9.81 3.37 16.98
C ARG A 30 9.79 4.21 15.71
N ALA A 31 9.81 3.55 14.57
CA ALA A 31 9.58 4.22 13.29
C ALA A 31 8.36 5.12 13.45
N GLN A 32 8.59 6.43 13.46
CA GLN A 32 7.51 7.41 13.42
C GLN A 32 6.81 7.19 12.10
N LYS A 33 5.59 6.64 12.13
CA LYS A 33 4.74 6.58 10.95
C LYS A 33 4.44 8.01 10.54
N LYS A 34 5.14 8.46 9.50
CA LYS A 34 4.88 9.74 8.88
C LYS A 34 3.74 9.49 7.89
N ASP A 35 2.51 9.71 8.35
CA ASP A 35 1.35 9.70 7.46
C ASP A 35 1.54 10.77 6.38
N ASP A 36 1.31 10.41 5.12
CA ASP A 36 1.39 11.34 4.00
C ASP A 36 0.15 12.25 3.99
N PRO A 37 0.24 13.52 3.54
CA PRO A 37 -0.92 14.39 3.45
C PRO A 37 -2.04 13.75 2.62
N GLY A 38 -3.14 13.39 3.26
CA GLY A 38 -4.28 12.72 2.63
C GLY A 38 -4.23 11.19 2.63
N ALA A 39 -3.23 10.55 3.24
CA ALA A 39 -3.19 9.11 3.44
C ALA A 39 -2.56 8.75 4.79
N THR A 40 -3.35 8.10 5.64
CA THR A 40 -2.88 7.40 6.84
C THR A 40 -2.91 5.90 6.59
N ASP A 41 -2.41 5.12 7.55
CA ASP A 41 -2.52 3.66 7.53
C ASP A 41 -3.94 3.12 7.31
N THR A 42 -4.96 3.90 7.68
CA THR A 42 -6.37 3.43 7.73
C THR A 42 -7.33 4.28 6.93
N GLU A 43 -6.94 5.50 6.55
CA GLU A 43 -7.79 6.45 5.85
C GLU A 43 -7.03 7.05 4.68
N ILE A 44 -7.63 6.98 3.48
CA ILE A 44 -7.17 7.73 2.32
C ILE A 44 -8.26 8.76 2.00
N ARG A 45 -7.89 10.03 2.00
CA ARG A 45 -8.76 11.15 1.67
C ARG A 45 -8.74 11.40 0.18
N LEU A 46 -9.86 11.09 -0.49
CA LEU A 46 -10.07 11.53 -1.85
C LEU A 46 -10.69 12.94 -1.85
N GLY A 47 -9.91 13.92 -2.31
CA GLY A 47 -10.43 15.26 -2.61
C GLY A 47 -11.24 15.25 -3.91
N ASN A 48 -12.19 16.18 -4.02
CA ASN A 48 -12.94 16.41 -5.25
C ASN A 48 -12.92 17.91 -5.62
N LEU A 49 -12.61 18.19 -6.89
CA LEU A 49 -12.61 19.53 -7.46
C LEU A 49 -13.95 19.77 -8.15
N MET A 50 -14.95 20.22 -7.39
CA MET A 50 -16.21 20.72 -7.95
C MET A 50 -16.42 22.18 -7.53
N PRO A 51 -17.04 23.01 -8.37
CA PRO A 51 -17.42 24.36 -7.96
C PRO A 51 -18.54 24.23 -6.92
N TYR A 52 -18.19 24.47 -5.66
CA TYR A 52 -19.17 24.49 -4.56
C TYR A 52 -19.70 25.91 -4.27
N SER A 53 -19.17 26.93 -4.97
CA SER A 53 -19.55 28.33 -4.87
C SER A 53 -19.52 29.02 -6.24
N GLY A 54 -20.13 30.22 -6.33
CA GLY A 54 -20.23 31.00 -7.56
C GLY A 54 -21.33 30.52 -8.54
N PRO A 55 -21.41 31.10 -9.75
CA PRO A 55 -22.48 30.81 -10.71
C PRO A 55 -22.53 29.34 -11.17
N ALA A 56 -21.39 28.63 -11.13
CA ALA A 56 -21.30 27.21 -11.46
C ALA A 56 -21.58 26.27 -10.26
N SER A 57 -21.94 26.80 -9.08
CA SER A 57 -22.12 26.02 -7.84
C SER A 57 -23.16 24.90 -7.93
N ALA A 58 -24.09 24.99 -8.89
CA ALA A 58 -25.05 23.94 -9.17
C ALA A 58 -24.38 22.58 -9.41
N TYR A 59 -23.20 22.54 -10.06
CA TYR A 59 -22.45 21.30 -10.30
C TYR A 59 -21.86 20.69 -9.02
N GLY A 60 -21.73 21.45 -7.91
CA GLY A 60 -21.30 20.95 -6.62
C GLY A 60 -22.19 19.85 -6.04
N THR A 61 -23.44 19.73 -6.51
CA THR A 61 -24.34 18.61 -6.17
C THR A 61 -23.78 17.25 -6.62
N LEU A 62 -23.07 17.19 -7.75
CA LEU A 62 -22.41 15.96 -8.22
C LEU A 62 -21.30 15.51 -7.26
N GLY A 63 -20.53 16.46 -6.73
CA GLY A 63 -19.48 16.17 -5.74
C GLY A 63 -20.05 15.62 -4.43
N LYS A 64 -21.17 16.18 -3.97
CA LYS A 64 -21.91 15.68 -2.80
C LYS A 64 -22.50 14.29 -3.02
N ALA A 65 -23.07 14.04 -4.20
CA ALA A 65 -23.60 12.73 -4.56
C ALA A 65 -22.48 11.66 -4.59
N MET A 66 -21.31 12.01 -5.12
CA MET A 66 -20.15 11.13 -5.13
C MET A 66 -19.62 10.83 -3.73
N ALA A 67 -19.54 11.84 -2.85
CA ALA A 67 -19.18 11.65 -1.44
C ALA A 67 -20.16 10.69 -0.73
N ALA A 68 -21.47 10.92 -0.89
CA ALA A 68 -22.51 10.07 -0.31
C ALA A 68 -22.43 8.61 -0.81
N TYR A 69 -22.03 8.40 -2.06
CA TYR A 69 -21.82 7.05 -2.59
C TYR A 69 -20.62 6.36 -1.94
N PHE A 70 -19.50 7.07 -1.76
CA PHE A 70 -18.33 6.52 -1.06
C PHE A 70 -18.63 6.24 0.41
N ASP A 71 -19.40 7.09 1.09
CA ASP A 71 -19.86 6.85 2.45
C ASP A 71 -20.71 5.59 2.53
N LYS A 72 -21.66 5.41 1.61
CA LYS A 72 -22.45 4.18 1.49
C LYS A 72 -21.57 2.95 1.26
N ALA A 73 -20.57 3.05 0.38
CA ALA A 73 -19.66 1.94 0.08
C ALA A 73 -18.78 1.59 1.29
N ASN A 74 -18.30 2.59 2.03
CA ASN A 74 -17.54 2.41 3.27
C ASN A 74 -18.40 1.78 4.37
N ALA A 75 -19.65 2.24 4.52
CA ALA A 75 -20.63 1.64 5.44
C ALA A 75 -20.94 0.16 5.08
N ALA A 76 -20.91 -0.19 3.79
CA ALA A 76 -21.04 -1.56 3.30
C ALA A 76 -19.75 -2.41 3.42
N GLY A 77 -18.78 -1.99 4.24
CA GLY A 77 -17.53 -2.72 4.50
C GLY A 77 -16.33 -2.30 3.63
N GLY A 78 -16.50 -1.28 2.78
CA GLY A 78 -15.43 -0.66 2.02
C GLY A 78 -14.67 -1.60 1.07
N ILE A 79 -13.43 -1.25 0.78
CA ILE A 79 -12.52 -2.03 -0.08
C ILE A 79 -11.72 -3.06 0.74
N ASN A 80 -11.40 -2.73 1.99
CA ASN A 80 -10.50 -3.54 2.83
C ASN A 80 -11.07 -4.93 3.14
N GLY A 81 -12.38 -5.07 3.37
CA GLY A 81 -13.02 -6.38 3.57
C GLY A 81 -12.86 -7.32 2.37
N ARG A 82 -12.86 -6.78 1.15
CA ARG A 82 -12.72 -7.55 -0.09
C ARG A 82 -11.29 -8.05 -0.29
N LYS A 83 -10.30 -7.20 0.01
CA LYS A 83 -8.88 -7.59 -0.02
C LYS A 83 -8.56 -8.63 1.05
N GLY A 84 -8.98 -8.39 2.30
CA GLY A 84 -8.78 -9.32 3.41
C GLY A 84 -9.40 -10.68 3.15
N TYR A 85 -10.63 -10.71 2.61
CA TYR A 85 -11.28 -11.96 2.22
C TYR A 85 -10.47 -12.70 1.14
N SER A 86 -10.05 -12.03 0.06
CA SER A 86 -9.24 -12.67 -0.99
C SER A 86 -7.94 -13.23 -0.45
N MET A 87 -7.25 -12.51 0.43
CA MET A 87 -6.02 -13.01 1.07
C MET A 87 -6.28 -14.22 1.96
N ALA A 88 -7.34 -14.19 2.76
CA ALA A 88 -7.74 -15.31 3.61
C ALA A 88 -8.13 -16.54 2.78
N ALA A 89 -8.87 -16.35 1.69
CA ALA A 89 -9.22 -17.41 0.76
C ALA A 89 -7.98 -18.05 0.13
N THR A 90 -6.98 -17.24 -0.26
CA THR A 90 -5.68 -17.74 -0.73
C THR A 90 -4.95 -18.55 0.34
N MET A 91 -4.92 -18.06 1.58
CA MET A 91 -4.30 -18.79 2.69
C MET A 91 -4.99 -20.12 2.95
N VAL A 92 -6.33 -20.14 3.00
CA VAL A 92 -7.13 -21.37 3.14
C VAL A 92 -6.80 -22.35 2.01
N GLN A 93 -6.62 -21.86 0.78
CA GLN A 93 -6.29 -22.71 -0.36
C GLN A 93 -4.90 -23.33 -0.24
N VAL A 94 -3.90 -22.57 0.23
CA VAL A 94 -2.56 -23.11 0.53
C VAL A 94 -2.66 -24.17 1.61
N LEU A 95 -3.33 -23.87 2.72
CA LEU A 95 -3.46 -24.81 3.85
C LEU A 95 -4.16 -26.11 3.46
N ARG A 96 -5.20 -26.05 2.61
CA ARG A 96 -5.85 -27.25 2.05
C ARG A 96 -4.91 -28.10 1.21
N ARG A 97 -4.00 -27.50 0.46
CA ARG A 97 -2.98 -28.22 -0.33
C ARG A 97 -1.86 -28.80 0.52
N VAL A 98 -1.55 -28.12 1.63
CA VAL A 98 -0.51 -28.54 2.58
C VAL A 98 -0.96 -29.75 3.40
N GLY A 99 -2.26 -29.84 3.73
CA GLY A 99 -2.81 -30.94 4.53
C GLY A 99 -2.17 -30.98 5.92
N ASP A 100 -1.85 -32.18 6.41
CA ASP A 100 -1.31 -32.39 7.75
C ASP A 100 0.20 -32.05 7.88
N ASN A 101 0.91 -31.82 6.77
CA ASN A 101 2.35 -31.52 6.77
C ASN A 101 2.61 -30.00 6.79
N LEU A 102 2.35 -29.36 7.93
CA LEU A 102 2.49 -27.91 8.16
C LEU A 102 3.95 -27.48 8.40
N THR A 103 4.83 -27.77 7.45
CA THR A 103 6.23 -27.30 7.46
C THR A 103 6.40 -26.06 6.58
N ARG A 104 7.28 -25.13 6.97
CA ARG A 104 7.57 -23.91 6.18
C ARG A 104 7.93 -24.25 4.73
N GLU A 105 8.71 -25.30 4.53
CA GLU A 105 9.13 -25.77 3.21
C GLU A 105 7.94 -26.22 2.36
N ASN A 106 7.07 -27.10 2.88
CA ASN A 106 5.90 -27.57 2.16
C ASN A 106 4.91 -26.44 1.90
N VAL A 107 4.70 -25.55 2.88
CA VAL A 107 3.87 -24.34 2.72
C VAL A 107 4.37 -23.49 1.57
N MET A 108 5.67 -23.17 1.52
CA MET A 108 6.24 -22.37 0.44
C MET A 108 6.17 -23.08 -0.90
N LYS A 109 6.39 -24.40 -0.94
CA LYS A 109 6.24 -25.21 -2.16
C LYS A 109 4.81 -25.12 -2.73
N GLN A 110 3.79 -25.24 -1.89
CA GLN A 110 2.39 -25.14 -2.32
C GLN A 110 1.99 -23.70 -2.68
N ALA A 111 2.50 -22.71 -1.92
CA ALA A 111 2.26 -21.29 -2.17
C ALA A 111 2.92 -20.79 -3.45
N ALA A 112 4.01 -21.43 -3.91
CA ALA A 112 4.70 -21.14 -5.17
C ALA A 112 4.11 -21.89 -6.39
N SER A 113 2.93 -22.50 -6.25
CA SER A 113 2.27 -23.24 -7.33
C SER A 113 0.75 -23.00 -7.34
N LEU A 114 0.32 -21.80 -6.97
CA LEU A 114 -1.11 -21.47 -6.92
C LEU A 114 -1.67 -21.21 -8.31
N SER A 115 -2.89 -21.71 -8.51
CA SER A 115 -3.72 -21.39 -9.67
C SER A 115 -5.18 -21.62 -9.26
N PHE A 116 -5.89 -20.53 -8.97
CA PHE A 116 -7.33 -20.56 -8.63
C PHE A 116 -7.93 -19.15 -8.71
N ALA A 117 -9.25 -19.05 -8.81
CA ALA A 117 -9.98 -17.78 -8.77
C ALA A 117 -10.66 -17.60 -7.40
N PRO A 118 -10.23 -16.61 -6.58
CA PRO A 118 -10.98 -16.22 -5.39
C PRO A 118 -12.32 -15.57 -5.78
N PRO A 119 -13.41 -15.81 -5.03
CA PRO A 119 -14.74 -15.34 -5.41
C PRO A 119 -14.91 -13.80 -5.38
N MET A 120 -13.95 -13.07 -4.79
CA MET A 120 -13.94 -11.61 -4.74
C MET A 120 -13.11 -10.98 -5.86
N LEU A 121 -12.42 -11.78 -6.70
CA LEU A 121 -11.78 -11.27 -7.91
C LEU A 121 -12.79 -11.19 -9.05
N TYR A 122 -12.50 -10.27 -9.99
CA TYR A 122 -13.31 -10.15 -11.20
C TYR A 122 -13.30 -11.49 -11.97
N PRO A 123 -14.45 -11.97 -12.48
CA PRO A 123 -14.50 -13.21 -13.24
C PRO A 123 -13.44 -13.24 -14.35
N GLY A 124 -12.63 -14.30 -14.39
CA GLY A 124 -11.51 -14.47 -15.33
C GLY A 124 -10.15 -14.02 -14.83
N ILE A 125 -10.08 -13.39 -13.64
CA ILE A 125 -8.82 -13.11 -12.94
C ILE A 125 -8.53 -14.25 -11.95
N GLU A 126 -7.37 -14.86 -12.12
CA GLU A 126 -6.89 -15.94 -11.28
C GLU A 126 -5.71 -15.44 -10.45
N VAL A 127 -5.60 -15.97 -9.23
CA VAL A 127 -4.38 -15.92 -8.44
C VAL A 127 -3.42 -16.97 -8.98
N LYS A 128 -2.28 -16.52 -9.54
CA LYS A 128 -1.20 -17.38 -10.03
C LYS A 128 0.11 -17.02 -9.38
N THR A 129 0.83 -18.02 -8.90
CA THR A 129 2.18 -17.87 -8.37
C THR A 129 3.06 -18.99 -8.90
N SER A 130 4.33 -18.68 -9.10
CA SER A 130 5.38 -19.63 -9.44
C SER A 130 6.54 -19.50 -8.43
N ALA A 131 7.55 -20.36 -8.54
CA ALA A 131 8.77 -20.23 -7.74
C ALA A 131 9.53 -18.92 -8.03
N ASP A 132 9.35 -18.37 -9.22
CA ASP A 132 10.07 -17.19 -9.71
C ASP A 132 9.21 -15.91 -9.69
N ASP A 133 7.89 -16.05 -9.52
CA ASP A 133 6.94 -14.93 -9.50
C ASP A 133 5.89 -15.10 -8.40
N PHE A 134 6.04 -14.28 -7.36
CA PHE A 134 5.13 -14.19 -6.21
C PHE A 134 4.11 -13.04 -6.36
N SER A 135 3.89 -12.54 -7.58
CA SER A 135 2.88 -11.51 -7.89
C SER A 135 1.55 -12.18 -8.25
N PRO A 136 0.63 -12.42 -7.29
CA PRO A 136 -0.51 -13.31 -7.50
C PRO A 136 -1.48 -12.85 -8.60
N ILE A 137 -1.57 -11.55 -8.89
CA ILE A 137 -2.55 -10.98 -9.82
C ILE A 137 -1.81 -10.21 -10.90
N ALA A 138 -1.76 -10.78 -12.11
CA ALA A 138 -1.12 -10.17 -13.27
C ALA A 138 -2.10 -9.83 -14.41
N LYS A 139 -3.38 -10.18 -14.29
CA LYS A 139 -4.39 -9.87 -15.31
C LYS A 139 -5.18 -8.61 -14.97
N LYS A 140 -5.49 -7.82 -15.99
CA LYS A 140 -6.31 -6.61 -15.92
C LYS A 140 -7.56 -6.81 -16.78
N VAL A 141 -8.67 -6.19 -16.42
CA VAL A 141 -9.91 -6.20 -17.21
C VAL A 141 -10.27 -4.76 -17.53
N LEU A 142 -10.42 -4.45 -18.82
CA LEU A 142 -10.95 -3.15 -19.22
C LEU A 142 -12.42 -3.07 -18.87
N GLN A 143 -12.88 -1.91 -18.41
CA GLN A 143 -14.25 -1.71 -17.98
C GLN A 143 -14.85 -0.47 -18.65
N ARG A 144 -16.10 -0.57 -19.09
CA ARG A 144 -16.91 0.54 -19.61
C ARG A 144 -18.00 0.87 -18.62
N PHE A 145 -18.26 2.14 -18.39
CA PHE A 145 -19.45 2.57 -17.65
C PHE A 145 -20.66 2.63 -18.59
N ASN A 146 -21.72 1.89 -18.30
CA ASN A 146 -22.93 1.80 -19.14
C ASN A 146 -24.07 2.74 -18.68
N GLY A 147 -23.76 3.72 -17.84
CA GLY A 147 -24.75 4.64 -17.25
C GLY A 147 -25.34 4.17 -15.92
N LYS A 148 -25.23 2.87 -15.59
CA LYS A 148 -25.64 2.32 -14.28
C LYS A 148 -24.51 1.63 -13.52
N SER A 149 -23.65 0.89 -14.23
CA SER A 149 -22.54 0.14 -13.63
C SER A 149 -21.35 0.05 -14.59
N TYR A 150 -20.21 -0.40 -14.06
CA TYR A 150 -19.08 -0.81 -14.88
C TYR A 150 -19.28 -2.25 -15.37
N GLU A 151 -19.20 -2.45 -16.68
CA GLU A 151 -19.22 -3.75 -17.34
C GLU A 151 -17.85 -4.05 -17.97
N ALA A 152 -17.45 -5.32 -18.00
CA ALA A 152 -16.20 -5.70 -18.64
C ALA A 152 -16.25 -5.49 -20.15
N ILE A 153 -15.15 -4.99 -20.70
CA ILE A 153 -14.91 -4.89 -22.13
C ILE A 153 -13.95 -6.02 -22.50
N GLY A 154 -14.50 -7.09 -23.07
CA GLY A 154 -13.70 -8.24 -23.51
C GLY A 154 -13.11 -9.09 -22.38
N ALA A 155 -12.16 -9.95 -22.74
CA ALA A 155 -11.50 -10.87 -21.81
C ALA A 155 -10.42 -10.17 -20.97
N ALA A 156 -10.07 -10.80 -19.85
CA ALA A 156 -8.94 -10.35 -19.03
C ALA A 156 -7.64 -10.39 -19.83
N ILE A 157 -6.94 -9.26 -19.88
CA ILE A 157 -5.67 -9.07 -20.56
C ILE A 157 -4.52 -9.29 -19.58
N SER A 158 -3.46 -9.96 -20.03
CA SER A 158 -2.21 -10.07 -19.26
C SER A 158 -1.55 -8.71 -19.16
N GLY A 159 -1.09 -8.35 -17.97
CA GLY A 159 -0.46 -7.07 -17.65
C GLY A 159 1.06 -7.16 -17.54
#